data_AF-A0A8J4T3F5-F1
#
_entry.id   AF-A0A8J4T3F5-F1
#
_cell.length_a   1.000
_cell.length_b   1.000
_cell.length_c   1.000
_cell.angle_alpha   90.00
_cell.angle_beta   90.00
_cell.angle_gamma   90.00
#
_symmetry.space_group_name_H-M   'P 1'
#
loop_
_entity.id
_entity.type
_entity.pdbx_description
1 polymer ?
#
loop_
_entity_poly.entity_id
_entity_poly.type
_entity_poly.pdbx_seq_one_letter_code
_entity_poly.pdbx_strand_id
1 'polypeptide(L)'
;MLVEIPRWTNAKLEICKEEYMNPIKQDVKKGQLRYVNNVFPHKGYMWNYGALPQTWEDPNHVDPDTQAKGDNDPIDACEIGSKILQRGEVVQVKVLGILAMIDEGLFVSFVTYTAITSIKLFKLPFSCSAVHANNVLLPPYMSFYTLRNNNM
;
A
#
# COMPACT_ATOMS: atom_id res chain seq x y z
N MET A 1 -1.29 -0.33 8.64
CA MET A 1 -1.42 0.50 7.43
C MET A 1 -1.66 1.93 7.86
N LEU A 2 -0.95 2.88 7.25
CA LEU A 2 -1.23 4.31 7.35
C LEU A 2 -2.19 4.68 6.21
N VAL A 3 -3.35 5.26 6.53
CA VAL A 3 -4.36 5.61 5.53
C VAL A 3 -4.06 6.96 4.91
N GLU A 4 -3.92 7.03 3.60
CA GLU A 4 -3.69 8.27 2.85
C GLU A 4 -4.98 8.78 2.21
N ILE A 5 -5.74 7.89 1.58
CA ILE A 5 -6.91 8.25 0.77
C ILE A 5 -8.14 7.45 1.26
N PRO A 6 -9.14 8.12 1.85
CA PRO A 6 -10.40 7.48 2.22
C PRO A 6 -11.14 6.92 1.00
N ARG A 7 -11.83 5.79 1.18
CA ARG A 7 -12.66 5.19 0.13
C ARG A 7 -13.67 6.19 -0.45
N TRP A 8 -13.87 6.13 -1.77
CA TRP A 8 -14.76 6.95 -2.59
C TRP A 8 -14.40 8.44 -2.68
N THR A 9 -13.14 8.77 -2.40
CA THR A 9 -12.57 10.10 -2.62
C THR A 9 -11.62 10.10 -3.82
N ASN A 10 -11.33 11.29 -4.36
CA ASN A 10 -10.58 11.45 -5.61
C ASN A 10 -9.24 12.16 -5.43
N ALA A 11 -9.03 12.88 -4.33
CA ALA A 11 -7.78 13.61 -4.10
C ALA A 11 -6.64 12.61 -3.95
N LYS A 12 -5.60 12.73 -4.81
CA LYS A 12 -4.41 11.87 -4.67
C LYS A 12 -3.55 12.42 -3.55
N LEU A 13 -3.64 11.79 -2.39
CA LEU A 13 -2.86 12.12 -1.20
C LEU A 13 -1.79 11.07 -1.02
N GLU A 14 -0.59 11.49 -0.64
CA GLU A 14 0.57 10.61 -0.45
C GLU A 14 1.47 11.14 0.67
N ILE A 15 2.19 10.25 1.33
CA ILE A 15 3.29 10.57 2.24
C ILE A 15 4.38 11.32 1.45
N CYS A 16 4.73 12.53 1.87
CA CYS A 16 5.83 13.26 1.25
C CYS A 16 7.19 12.71 1.70
N LYS A 17 7.99 12.20 0.76
CA LYS A 17 9.33 11.68 1.06
C LYS A 17 10.35 12.79 1.30
N GLU A 18 10.11 13.97 0.74
CA GLU A 18 11.05 15.08 0.65
C GLU A 18 10.97 16.04 1.86
N GLU A 19 9.86 16.05 2.59
CA GLU A 19 9.67 16.92 3.75
C GLU A 19 9.95 16.22 5.07
N TYR A 20 10.53 16.98 6.01
CA TYR A 20 10.78 16.51 7.36
C TYR A 20 9.47 16.06 8.04
N MET A 21 9.53 14.91 8.74
CA MET A 21 8.37 14.20 9.33
C MET A 21 7.35 13.63 8.34
N ASN A 22 7.66 13.66 7.04
CA ASN A 22 6.92 12.98 5.99
C ASN A 22 5.39 13.20 6.05
N PRO A 23 4.90 14.46 6.01
CA PRO A 23 3.47 14.74 6.09
C PRO A 23 2.72 14.19 4.88
N ILE A 24 1.47 13.78 5.07
CA ILE A 24 0.56 13.44 3.96
C ILE A 24 0.14 14.74 3.27
N LYS A 25 0.41 14.84 1.97
CA LYS A 25 0.06 15.99 1.14
C LYS A 25 -0.61 15.55 -0.15
N GLN A 26 -1.32 16.47 -0.78
CA GLN A 26 -1.91 16.20 -2.09
C GLN A 26 -0.85 16.36 -3.17
N ASP A 27 -0.76 15.37 -4.06
CA ASP A 27 0.12 15.39 -5.23
C ASP A 27 -0.24 16.60 -6.12
N VAL A 28 0.78 17.26 -6.66
CA VAL A 28 0.64 18.44 -7.53
C VAL A 28 1.22 18.11 -8.90
N LYS A 29 0.36 18.03 -9.91
CA LYS A 29 0.76 17.79 -11.30
C LYS A 29 0.55 19.05 -12.12
N LYS A 30 1.62 19.56 -12.76
CA LYS A 30 1.61 20.80 -13.57
C LYS A 30 1.07 22.02 -12.80
N GLY A 31 1.44 22.14 -11.53
CA GLY A 31 1.01 23.26 -10.67
C GLY A 31 -0.44 23.19 -10.19
N GLN A 32 -1.17 22.11 -10.49
CA GLN A 32 -2.54 21.90 -10.03
C GLN A 32 -2.64 20.68 -9.12
N LEU A 33 -3.55 20.75 -8.15
CA LEU A 33 -3.87 19.62 -7.27
C LEU A 33 -4.37 18.44 -8.10
N ARG A 34 -3.75 17.26 -7.91
CA ARG A 34 -4.09 16.06 -8.66
C ARG A 34 -5.33 15.39 -8.07
N TYR A 35 -6.26 15.04 -8.95
CA TYR A 35 -7.42 14.21 -8.66
C TYR A 35 -7.42 13.00 -9.59
N VAL A 36 -7.70 11.83 -9.04
CA VAL A 36 -7.91 10.60 -9.81
C VAL A 36 -9.30 10.64 -10.43
N ASN A 37 -9.38 10.25 -11.70
CA ASN A 37 -10.63 10.22 -12.46
C ASN A 37 -11.55 9.10 -11.98
N ASN A 38 -12.85 9.29 -12.14
CA ASN A 38 -13.82 8.20 -12.01
C ASN A 38 -13.79 7.38 -13.30
N VAL A 39 -13.51 6.08 -13.18
CA VAL A 39 -13.59 5.12 -14.28
C VAL A 39 -14.80 4.25 -14.02
N PHE A 40 -15.83 4.33 -14.88
CA PHE A 40 -17.08 3.60 -14.70
C PHE A 40 -16.83 2.08 -14.53
N PRO A 41 -17.47 1.41 -13.55
CA PRO A 41 -18.55 1.87 -12.66
C PRO A 41 -18.07 2.47 -11.32
N HIS A 42 -16.80 2.82 -11.19
CA HIS A 42 -16.17 3.18 -9.93
C HIS A 42 -16.14 4.69 -9.68
N LYS A 43 -16.17 5.04 -8.38
CA LYS A 43 -16.02 6.42 -7.89
C LYS A 43 -14.73 6.52 -7.08
N GLY A 44 -13.77 7.29 -7.60
CA GLY A 44 -12.48 7.53 -6.97
C GLY A 44 -11.78 6.24 -6.57
N TYR A 45 -11.14 6.26 -5.40
CA TYR A 45 -10.53 5.08 -4.82
C TYR A 45 -11.61 4.11 -4.29
N MET A 46 -11.61 2.88 -4.78
CA MET A 46 -12.61 1.85 -4.39
C MET A 46 -12.41 1.30 -2.97
N TRP A 47 -11.24 1.52 -2.39
CA TRP A 47 -10.83 1.01 -1.07
C TRP A 47 -10.28 2.15 -0.22
N ASN A 48 -10.11 1.92 1.08
CA ASN A 48 -9.23 2.81 1.85
C ASN A 48 -7.81 2.50 1.39
N TYR A 49 -7.10 3.52 0.93
CA TYR A 49 -5.80 3.40 0.29
C TYR A 49 -4.74 4.11 1.12
N GLY A 50 -3.53 3.60 1.05
CA GLY A 50 -2.39 4.12 1.80
C GLY A 50 -1.22 3.14 1.73
N ALA A 51 -0.34 3.20 2.72
CA ALA A 51 0.91 2.45 2.67
C ALA A 51 1.27 1.73 3.97
N LEU A 52 2.23 0.81 3.88
CA LEU A 52 2.88 0.22 5.04
C LEU A 52 4.09 1.05 5.49
N PRO A 53 4.09 1.56 6.74
CA PRO A 53 5.25 2.28 7.24
C PRO A 53 6.47 1.33 7.38
N GLN A 54 7.68 1.89 7.31
CA GLN A 54 8.94 1.15 7.40
C GLN A 54 9.14 0.11 6.28
N THR A 55 8.56 0.37 5.11
CA THR A 55 8.80 -0.39 3.88
C THR A 55 9.27 0.56 2.79
N TRP A 56 9.93 0.02 1.77
CA TRP A 56 10.43 0.78 0.64
C TRP A 56 10.66 -0.17 -0.55
N GLU A 57 10.07 0.15 -1.69
CA GLU A 57 10.30 -0.50 -2.97
C GLU A 57 11.55 0.12 -3.61
N ASP A 58 12.71 -0.50 -3.39
CA ASP A 58 14.01 0.03 -3.80
C ASP A 58 14.14 0.16 -5.33
N PRO A 59 14.34 1.37 -5.89
CA PRO A 59 14.47 1.59 -7.33
C PRO A 59 15.78 1.03 -7.92
N ASN A 60 16.71 0.58 -7.07
CA ASN A 60 17.96 -0.06 -7.49
C ASN A 60 17.85 -1.59 -7.51
N HIS A 61 16.80 -2.15 -6.92
CA HIS A 61 16.51 -3.57 -6.94
C HIS A 61 15.65 -3.92 -8.15
N VAL A 62 15.99 -4.98 -8.87
CA VAL A 62 15.15 -5.57 -9.93
C VAL A 62 14.50 -6.81 -9.36
N ASP A 63 13.18 -6.80 -9.26
CA ASP A 63 12.43 -7.94 -8.75
C ASP A 63 12.49 -9.12 -9.76
N PRO A 64 12.79 -10.34 -9.30
CA PRO A 64 12.99 -11.49 -10.19
C PRO A 64 11.72 -11.99 -10.88
N ASP A 65 10.53 -11.74 -10.32
CA ASP A 65 9.28 -12.23 -10.89
C ASP A 65 8.71 -11.23 -11.91
N THR A 66 8.85 -9.94 -11.65
CA THR A 66 8.34 -8.86 -12.51
C THR A 66 9.37 -8.32 -13.49
N GLN A 67 10.67 -8.57 -13.25
CA GLN A 67 11.79 -8.03 -14.04
C GLN A 67 11.81 -6.49 -14.10
N ALA A 68 11.17 -5.84 -13.13
CA ALA A 68 11.03 -4.39 -13.02
C ALA A 68 11.68 -3.87 -11.72
N LYS A 69 11.99 -2.58 -11.72
CA LYS A 69 12.57 -1.89 -10.55
C LYS A 69 11.48 -1.35 -9.64
N GLY A 70 11.72 -1.28 -8.33
CA GLY A 70 10.80 -0.65 -7.39
C GLY A 70 10.48 0.81 -7.76
N ASP A 71 9.29 1.27 -7.38
CA ASP A 71 8.79 2.61 -7.68
C ASP A 71 9.31 3.72 -6.75
N ASN A 72 10.20 3.37 -5.81
CA ASN A 72 10.78 4.27 -4.82
C ASN A 72 9.79 4.78 -3.77
N ASP A 73 8.68 4.09 -3.55
CA ASP A 73 7.69 4.40 -2.52
C ASP A 73 7.56 3.28 -1.47
N PRO A 74 6.93 3.54 -0.31
CA PRO A 74 6.54 2.47 0.60
C PRO A 74 5.52 1.54 -0.07
N ILE A 75 5.45 0.29 0.36
CA ILE A 75 4.52 -0.71 -0.20
C ILE A 75 3.07 -0.23 -0.04
N ASP A 76 2.35 -0.22 -1.16
CA ASP A 76 0.95 0.17 -1.24
C ASP A 76 0.01 -0.85 -0.61
N ALA A 77 -1.08 -0.33 -0.04
CA ALA A 77 -2.06 -1.09 0.71
C ALA A 77 -3.49 -0.71 0.34
N CYS A 78 -4.29 -1.74 0.03
CA CYS A 78 -5.74 -1.62 -0.17
C CYS A 78 -6.47 -2.29 1.00
N GLU A 79 -7.12 -1.49 1.86
CA GLU A 79 -7.96 -1.99 2.95
C GLU A 79 -9.42 -2.10 2.49
N ILE A 80 -9.95 -3.33 2.55
CA ILE A 80 -11.23 -3.71 1.93
C ILE A 80 -12.40 -3.81 2.92
N GLY A 81 -12.21 -3.39 4.17
CA GLY A 81 -13.22 -3.41 5.21
C GLY A 81 -14.40 -2.48 4.91
N SER A 82 -15.51 -2.64 5.62
CA SER A 82 -16.72 -1.87 5.36
C SER A 82 -16.66 -0.41 5.84
N LYS A 83 -15.81 -0.08 6.81
CA LYS A 83 -15.65 1.28 7.33
C LYS A 83 -14.91 2.16 6.31
N ILE A 84 -15.32 3.42 6.14
CA ILE A 84 -14.50 4.42 5.48
C ILE A 84 -13.55 4.98 6.54
N LEU A 85 -12.25 4.83 6.34
CA LEU A 85 -11.21 5.25 7.27
C LEU A 85 -10.81 6.71 6.99
N GLN A 86 -10.28 7.39 8.00
CA GLN A 86 -9.86 8.79 7.86
C GLN A 86 -8.42 8.88 7.39
N ARG A 87 -8.10 9.95 6.64
CA ARG A 87 -6.71 10.28 6.26
C ARG A 87 -5.86 10.44 7.53
N GLY A 88 -4.68 9.84 7.53
CA GLY A 88 -3.74 9.84 8.65
C GLY A 88 -4.07 8.81 9.74
N GLU A 89 -5.16 8.05 9.62
CA GLU A 89 -5.48 6.98 10.57
C GLU A 89 -4.45 5.85 10.43
N VAL A 90 -3.90 5.41 11.55
CA VAL A 90 -3.04 4.23 11.60
C VAL A 90 -3.89 3.05 12.05
N VAL A 91 -4.09 2.09 11.15
CA VAL A 91 -4.98 0.95 11.38
C VAL A 91 -4.24 -0.38 11.39
N GLN A 92 -4.66 -1.26 12.29
CA GLN A 92 -4.20 -2.64 12.32
C GLN A 92 -4.98 -3.47 11.30
N VAL A 93 -4.24 -4.18 10.45
CA VAL A 93 -4.79 -4.90 9.31
C VAL A 93 -4.20 -6.31 9.23
N LYS A 94 -4.95 -7.23 8.62
CA LYS A 94 -4.48 -8.58 8.27
C LYS A 94 -4.25 -8.67 6.77
N VAL A 95 -3.07 -9.13 6.37
CA VAL A 95 -2.71 -9.40 4.98
C VAL A 95 -3.56 -10.56 4.45
N LEU A 96 -4.13 -10.39 3.24
CA LEU A 96 -4.92 -11.42 2.56
C LEU A 96 -4.25 -11.92 1.28
N GLY A 97 -3.48 -11.06 0.60
CA GLY A 97 -2.79 -11.39 -0.65
C GLY A 97 -2.12 -10.16 -1.25
N ILE A 98 -1.37 -10.36 -2.33
CA ILE A 98 -0.63 -9.32 -3.03
C ILE A 98 -0.93 -9.38 -4.54
N LEU A 99 -0.95 -8.22 -5.18
CA LEU A 99 -0.98 -8.06 -6.63
C LEU A 99 0.29 -7.30 -7.05
N ALA A 100 1.06 -7.91 -7.93
CA ALA A 100 2.20 -7.26 -8.58
C ALA A 100 1.70 -6.40 -9.75
N MET A 101 1.77 -5.08 -9.62
CA MET A 101 1.44 -4.15 -10.70
C MET A 101 2.73 -3.58 -11.30
N ILE A 102 2.74 -3.36 -12.62
CA ILE A 102 3.79 -2.60 -13.28
C ILE A 102 3.18 -1.26 -13.70
N ASP A 103 3.55 -0.18 -13.03
CA ASP A 103 3.11 1.19 -13.34
C ASP A 103 4.20 1.94 -14.09
N GLU A 104 3.91 2.38 -15.32
CA GLU A 104 4.86 3.08 -16.20
C GLU A 104 6.26 2.40 -16.32
N GLY A 105 6.33 1.07 -16.14
CA GLY A 105 7.56 0.27 -16.18
C GLY A 105 8.24 0.04 -14.83
N LEU A 106 7.70 0.58 -13.74
CA LEU A 106 8.15 0.37 -12.37
C LEU A 106 7.25 -0.65 -11.65
N PHE A 107 7.85 -1.48 -10.82
CA PHE A 107 7.17 -2.44 -9.98
C PHE A 107 6.52 -1.76 -8.78
N VAL A 108 5.24 -2.05 -8.58
CA VAL A 108 4.42 -1.58 -7.47
C VAL A 108 3.72 -2.77 -6.84
N SER A 109 4.03 -3.06 -5.57
CA SER A 109 3.32 -4.07 -4.79
C SER A 109 2.01 -3.52 -4.23
N PHE A 110 0.87 -4.06 -4.67
CA PHE A 110 -0.41 -3.81 -4.02
C PHE A 110 -0.73 -4.93 -3.04
N VAL A 111 -0.67 -4.65 -1.74
CA VAL A 111 -1.07 -5.65 -0.73
C VAL A 111 -2.52 -5.41 -0.31
N THR A 112 -3.33 -6.46 -0.36
CA THR A 112 -4.73 -6.44 0.04
C THR A 112 -4.88 -6.81 1.51
N TYR A 113 -5.68 -6.02 2.22
CA TYR A 113 -5.85 -6.09 3.67
C TYR A 113 -7.31 -6.05 4.08
N THR A 114 -7.60 -6.59 5.26
CA THR A 114 -8.84 -6.30 5.99
C THR A 114 -8.53 -5.83 7.41
N ALA A 115 -9.28 -4.83 7.90
CA ALA A 115 -9.20 -4.41 9.30
C ALA A 115 -9.50 -5.58 10.24
N ILE A 116 -8.66 -5.77 11.27
CA ILE A 116 -8.78 -6.89 12.23
C ILE A 116 -10.10 -6.84 13.01
N THR A 117 -10.66 -5.65 13.20
CA THR A 117 -11.96 -5.43 13.88
C THR A 117 -13.17 -5.69 12.99
N SER A 118 -12.99 -5.99 11.70
CA SER A 118 -14.09 -6.28 10.78
C SER A 118 -14.69 -7.66 11.06
N ILE A 119 -15.93 -7.69 11.55
CA ILE A 119 -16.70 -8.90 11.91
C ILE A 119 -16.87 -9.88 10.72
N LYS A 120 -16.65 -9.44 9.48
CA LYS A 120 -16.71 -10.29 8.27
C LYS A 120 -15.52 -11.23 8.09
N LEU A 121 -14.50 -11.18 8.96
CA LEU A 121 -13.28 -12.01 8.87
C LEU A 121 -13.56 -13.52 8.85
N PHE A 122 -14.70 -13.97 9.38
CA PHE A 122 -15.00 -15.40 9.54
C PHE A 122 -15.50 -16.13 8.28
N LYS A 123 -15.68 -15.44 7.14
CA LYS A 123 -16.34 -16.04 5.94
C LYS A 123 -15.80 -15.59 4.58
N LEU A 124 -14.53 -15.22 4.45
CA LEU A 124 -13.95 -15.07 3.11
C LEU A 124 -13.44 -16.43 2.62
N PRO A 125 -14.10 -17.10 1.66
CA PRO A 125 -13.66 -18.38 1.13
C PRO A 125 -12.60 -18.14 0.06
N PHE A 126 -11.49 -17.47 0.41
CA PHE A 126 -10.35 -17.42 -0.48
C PHE A 126 -9.47 -18.63 -0.21
N SER A 127 -9.83 -19.77 -0.81
CA SER A 127 -8.81 -20.71 -1.25
C SER A 127 -8.16 -20.10 -2.49
N CYS A 128 -7.32 -19.09 -2.28
CA CYS A 128 -6.29 -18.82 -3.27
C CYS A 128 -5.44 -20.09 -3.32
N SER A 129 -5.11 -20.58 -4.51
CA SER A 129 -3.95 -21.46 -4.67
C SER A 129 -2.73 -20.65 -4.25
N ALA A 130 -2.53 -20.55 -2.93
CA ALA A 130 -1.32 -20.09 -2.34
C ALA A 130 -0.26 -21.03 -2.89
N VAL A 131 0.63 -20.49 -3.74
CA VAL A 131 1.99 -20.99 -3.75
C VAL A 131 2.40 -20.98 -2.27
N HIS A 132 2.58 -22.19 -1.75
CA HIS A 132 2.56 -22.60 -0.35
C HIS A 132 3.04 -21.51 0.64
N ALA A 133 2.13 -20.65 1.11
CA ALA A 133 2.41 -19.65 2.15
C ALA A 133 2.19 -20.23 3.55
N ASN A 134 2.73 -21.43 3.79
CA ASN A 134 2.90 -21.96 5.14
C ASN A 134 4.24 -21.41 5.64
N ASN A 135 4.15 -20.38 6.48
CA ASN A 135 5.21 -19.44 6.88
C ASN A 135 5.27 -18.23 5.95
N VAL A 136 4.55 -17.16 6.31
CA VAL A 136 5.00 -15.80 5.96
C VAL A 136 6.26 -15.52 6.80
N LEU A 137 7.34 -16.22 6.47
CA LEU A 137 8.63 -15.58 6.42
C LEU A 137 8.58 -14.80 5.11
N LEU A 138 8.60 -13.48 5.23
CA LEU A 138 8.95 -12.61 4.12
C LEU A 138 10.17 -13.23 3.41
N PRO A 139 10.22 -13.29 2.07
CA PRO A 139 11.28 -13.98 1.36
C PRO A 139 12.64 -13.50 1.90
N PRO A 140 13.60 -14.41 2.17
CA PRO A 140 14.88 -14.08 2.83
C PRO A 140 15.78 -13.12 2.02
N TYR A 141 15.31 -12.65 0.87
CA TYR A 141 15.97 -11.69 0.00
C TYR A 141 15.41 -10.27 0.13
N MET A 142 14.32 -10.08 0.87
CA MET A 142 13.82 -8.75 1.23
C MET A 142 14.56 -8.29 2.49
N SER A 143 15.79 -7.79 2.31
CA SER A 143 16.53 -7.15 3.39
C SER A 143 15.84 -5.87 3.81
N PHE A 144 14.95 -5.95 4.79
CA PHE A 144 14.48 -4.78 5.52
C PHE A 144 15.67 -4.20 6.29
N TYR A 145 16.26 -3.11 5.80
CA TYR A 145 17.14 -2.29 6.63
C TYR A 145 16.28 -1.58 7.67
N THR A 146 15.96 -2.27 8.77
CA THR A 146 15.48 -1.60 9.96
C THR A 146 16.66 -0.79 10.51
N LEU A 147 16.68 0.53 10.30
CA LEU A 147 17.55 1.43 11.05
C LEU A 147 17.11 1.38 12.52
N ARG A 148 17.57 0.37 13.27
CA ARG A 148 17.52 0.39 14.73
C ARG A 148 18.55 1.41 15.18
N ASN A 149 18.04 2.55 15.61
CA ASN A 149 18.79 3.58 16.33
C ASN A 149 19.21 3.00 17.69
N ASN A 150 20.32 2.25 17.72
CA ASN A 150 20.99 1.86 18.95
C ASN A 150 21.90 3.00 19.36
N ASN A 151 21.44 3.88 20.27
CA ASN A 151 22.28 4.67 21.17
C ASN A 151 21.40 5.22 22.31
N MET A 152 21.31 4.44 23.39
CA MET A 152 21.42 4.93 24.77
C MET A 152 22.67 4.28 25.37
#